data_AF-A0A800K2M6-F1
#
_entry.id   AF-A0A800K2M6-F1
#
_cell.length_a   1.000
_cell.length_b   1.000
_cell.length_c   1.000
_cell.angle_alpha   90.00
_cell.angle_beta   90.00
_cell.angle_gamma   90.00
#
_symmetry.space_group_name_H-M   'P 1'
#
loop_
_entity.id
_entity.type
_entity.pdbx_description
1 polymer ?
#
loop_
_entity_poly.entity_id
_entity_poly.type
_entity_poly.pdbx_seq_one_letter_code
_entity_poly.pdbx_strand_id
1 'polypeptide(L)'
;KDNYYYNSLGASGATSSVLFAFILFQPWSMLYFFGIIPIPAILFGIGFLWYSSRMSKKSVDNINHDAHFYGAVWGVVFTLIIKPHVGLIFLNKLLSF
;
A
#
# COMPACT_ATOMS: atom_id res chain seq x y z
N LYS A 1 11.74 -12.04 -26.91
CA LYS A 1 12.90 -11.57 -26.12
C LYS A 1 12.34 -11.19 -24.75
N ASP A 2 12.34 -12.14 -23.82
CA ASP A 2 11.68 -11.98 -22.53
C ASP A 2 12.62 -11.25 -21.58
N ASN A 3 12.40 -9.95 -21.44
CA ASN A 3 13.15 -9.12 -20.50
C ASN A 3 12.67 -9.45 -19.08
N TYR A 4 13.40 -10.31 -18.37
CA TYR A 4 13.16 -10.60 -16.95
C TYR A 4 13.17 -9.34 -16.07
N TYR A 5 13.85 -8.27 -16.49
CA TYR A 5 13.82 -6.94 -15.86
C TYR A 5 12.45 -6.25 -15.92
N TYR A 6 11.54 -6.68 -16.80
CA TYR A 6 10.19 -6.15 -16.88
C TYR A 6 9.27 -6.71 -15.78
N ASN A 7 9.60 -7.87 -15.21
CA ASN A 7 8.79 -8.50 -14.15
C ASN A 7 8.88 -7.77 -12.81
N SER A 8 10.01 -7.12 -12.52
CA SER A 8 10.23 -6.40 -11.26
C SER A 8 9.55 -5.03 -11.23
N LEU A 9 9.26 -4.42 -12.39
CA LEU A 9 8.53 -3.15 -12.47
C LEU A 9 7.10 -3.27 -11.91
N GLY A 10 6.45 -4.42 -12.10
CA GLY A 10 5.08 -4.66 -11.63
C GLY A 10 4.99 -5.30 -10.24
N ALA A 11 6.01 -6.06 -9.82
CA ALA A 11 5.99 -6.80 -8.57
C ALA A 11 5.84 -5.89 -7.34
N SER A 12 6.51 -4.74 -7.30
CA SER A 12 6.44 -3.82 -6.17
C SER A 12 5.10 -3.06 -6.10
N GLY A 13 4.45 -2.81 -7.23
CA GLY A 13 3.07 -2.31 -7.27
C GLY A 13 2.07 -3.37 -6.79
N ALA A 14 2.29 -4.65 -7.13
CA ALA A 14 1.47 -5.75 -6.66
C ALA A 14 1.60 -5.96 -5.14
N THR A 15 2.82 -5.91 -4.58
CA THR A 15 2.99 -5.97 -3.11
C THR A 15 2.35 -4.77 -2.41
N SER A 16 2.44 -3.57 -2.98
CA SER A 16 1.73 -2.38 -2.49
C SER A 16 0.20 -2.58 -2.51
N SER A 17 -0.34 -3.24 -3.55
CA SER A 17 -1.76 -3.56 -3.64
C SER A 17 -2.20 -4.48 -2.49
N VAL A 18 -1.44 -5.54 -2.23
CA VAL A 18 -1.71 -6.49 -1.14
C VAL A 18 -1.63 -5.81 0.22
N LEU A 19 -0.62 -4.95 0.43
CA LEU A 19 -0.46 -4.19 1.66
C LEU A 19 -1.67 -3.28 1.93
N PHE A 20 -2.15 -2.55 0.92
CA PHE A 20 -3.28 -1.64 1.09
C PHE A 20 -4.62 -2.36 1.20
N ALA A 21 -4.77 -3.52 0.55
CA ALA A 21 -5.88 -4.42 0.82
C ALA A 21 -5.86 -4.87 2.30
N PHE A 22 -4.71 -5.29 2.82
CA PHE A 22 -4.56 -5.67 4.23
C PHE A 22 -4.91 -4.54 5.20
N ILE A 23 -4.47 -3.31 4.94
CA ILE A 23 -4.78 -2.13 5.76
C ILE A 23 -6.29 -1.91 5.88
N LEU A 24 -7.06 -2.16 4.81
CA LEU A 24 -8.53 -2.07 4.89
C LEU A 24 -9.13 -3.08 5.87
N PHE A 25 -8.58 -4.29 5.95
CA PHE A 25 -9.08 -5.31 6.87
C PHE A 25 -8.61 -5.10 8.31
N GLN A 26 -7.39 -4.59 8.51
CA GLN A 26 -6.74 -4.53 9.82
C GLN A 26 -5.97 -3.21 10.03
N PRO A 27 -6.65 -2.05 10.10
CA PRO A 27 -6.00 -0.74 10.13
C PRO A 27 -5.04 -0.55 11.32
N TRP A 28 -5.33 -1.19 12.46
CA TRP A 28 -4.54 -1.06 13.68
C TRP A 28 -3.54 -2.21 13.90
N SER A 29 -3.40 -3.14 12.96
CA SER A 29 -2.39 -4.18 13.07
C SER A 29 -0.98 -3.58 13.02
N MET A 30 -0.04 -4.12 13.79
CA MET A 30 1.34 -3.65 13.81
C MET A 30 2.11 -4.23 12.63
N LEU A 31 2.56 -3.36 11.74
CA LEU A 31 3.56 -3.67 10.73
C LEU A 31 4.94 -3.41 11.32
N TYR A 32 5.82 -4.41 11.24
CA TYR A 32 7.18 -4.28 11.73
C TYR A 32 8.09 -3.78 10.61
N PHE A 33 8.33 -2.48 10.58
CA PHE A 33 9.22 -1.86 9.59
C PHE A 33 10.65 -2.38 9.79
N PHE A 34 11.19 -2.96 8.72
CA PHE A 34 12.43 -3.76 8.73
C PHE A 34 12.46 -4.87 9.79
N GLY A 35 11.29 -5.38 10.21
CA GLY A 35 11.17 -6.42 11.24
C GLY A 35 11.39 -5.94 12.68
N ILE A 36 11.62 -4.64 12.90
CA ILE A 36 12.04 -4.11 14.20
C ILE A 36 11.06 -3.07 14.74
N ILE A 37 10.70 -2.06 13.92
CA ILE A 37 9.94 -0.90 14.40
C ILE A 37 8.45 -1.18 14.19
N PRO A 38 7.65 -1.38 15.25
CA PRO A 38 6.21 -1.59 15.11
C PRO A 38 5.53 -0.27 14.75
N ILE A 39 4.74 -0.28 13.67
CA ILE A 39 3.97 0.86 13.19
C ILE A 39 2.54 0.38 12.87
N PRO A 40 1.49 1.03 13.40
CA PRO A 40 0.12 0.71 13.01
C PRO A 40 -0.06 0.79 11.49
N ALA A 41 -0.73 -0.20 10.90
CA ALA A 41 -0.83 -0.37 9.45
C ALA A 41 -1.41 0.87 8.75
N ILE A 42 -2.41 1.53 9.36
CA ILE A 42 -2.99 2.78 8.84
C ILE A 42 -1.99 3.93 8.81
N LEU A 43 -1.16 4.07 9.86
CA LEU A 43 -0.12 5.11 9.92
C LEU A 43 0.98 4.84 8.89
N PHE A 44 1.37 3.57 8.74
CA PHE A 44 2.29 3.15 7.68
C PHE A 44 1.73 3.47 6.30
N GLY A 45 0.45 3.16 6.04
CA GLY A 45 -0.21 3.44 4.77
C GLY A 45 -0.25 4.93 4.42
N ILE A 46 -0.60 5.80 5.37
CA ILE A 46 -0.58 7.25 5.16
C ILE A 46 0.83 7.74 4.84
N GLY A 47 1.82 7.31 5.64
CA GLY A 47 3.23 7.66 5.41
C GLY A 47 3.74 7.18 4.05
N PHE A 48 3.38 5.96 3.66
CA PHE A 48 3.71 5.37 2.36
C PHE A 48 3.16 6.20 1.20
N LEU A 49 1.86 6.51 1.20
CA LEU A 49 1.25 7.32 0.13
C LEU A 49 1.88 8.72 0.05
N TRP A 50 2.10 9.36 1.20
CA TRP A 50 2.73 10.68 1.25
C TRP A 50 4.15 10.64 0.68
N TYR A 51 4.96 9.67 1.11
CA TYR A 51 6.33 9.52 0.65
C TYR A 51 6.38 9.21 -0.86
N SER A 52 5.62 8.22 -1.33
CA SER A 52 5.58 7.86 -2.75
C SER A 52 5.12 9.02 -3.64
N SER A 53 4.09 9.77 -3.23
CA SER A 53 3.62 10.96 -3.97
C SER A 53 4.64 12.10 -4.00
N ARG A 54 5.44 12.25 -2.94
CA ARG A 54 6.48 13.28 -2.87
C ARG A 54 7.72 12.90 -3.67
N MET A 55 8.12 11.63 -3.65
CA MET A 55 9.31 11.15 -4.34
C MET A 55 9.09 10.93 -5.83
N SER A 56 7.88 10.56 -6.26
CA SER A 56 7.57 10.49 -7.70
C SER A 56 7.79 11.83 -8.42
N LYS A 57 7.59 12.95 -7.72
CA LYS A 57 7.81 14.30 -8.26
C LYS A 57 9.26 14.75 -8.26
N LYS A 58 10.14 14.12 -7.47
CA LYS A 58 11.52 14.56 -7.31
C LYS A 58 12.53 13.71 -8.08
N SER A 59 12.18 12.49 -8.51
CA SER A 59 13.04 11.57 -9.29
C SER A 59 14.49 11.50 -8.80
N VAL A 60 14.67 11.45 -7.47
CA VAL A 60 16.00 11.54 -6.82
C VAL A 60 16.69 10.19 -6.71
N ASP A 61 15.97 9.10 -7.00
CA ASP A 61 16.47 7.72 -6.89
C ASP A 61 15.99 6.86 -8.07
N ASN A 62 16.52 5.63 -8.15
CA ASN A 62 16.15 4.64 -9.17
C ASN A 62 14.92 3.80 -8.74
N ILE A 63 14.02 4.36 -7.93
CA ILE A 63 12.82 3.68 -7.42
C ILE A 63 11.58 4.18 -8.17
N ASN A 64 10.73 3.25 -8.63
CA ASN A 64 9.48 3.61 -9.30
C ASN A 64 8.37 3.91 -8.26
N HIS A 65 8.36 5.14 -7.75
CA HIS A 65 7.38 5.59 -6.76
C HIS A 65 5.95 5.68 -7.29
N ASP A 66 5.77 5.88 -8.60
CA ASP A 66 4.44 5.87 -9.22
C ASP A 66 3.85 4.46 -9.20
N ALA A 67 4.63 3.43 -9.54
CA ALA A 67 4.17 2.04 -9.46
C ALA A 67 3.72 1.66 -8.05
N HIS A 68 4.42 2.13 -7.01
CA HIS A 68 4.05 1.94 -5.61
C HIS A 68 2.74 2.66 -5.27
N PHE A 69 2.62 3.94 -5.64
CA PHE A 69 1.44 4.74 -5.35
C PHE A 69 0.19 4.20 -6.05
N TYR A 70 0.27 3.95 -7.36
CA TYR A 70 -0.87 3.42 -8.11
C TYR A 70 -1.19 1.98 -7.72
N GLY A 71 -0.19 1.17 -7.35
CA GLY A 71 -0.43 -0.15 -6.76
C GLY A 71 -1.21 -0.07 -5.46
N ALA A 72 -0.84 0.85 -4.56
CA ALA A 72 -1.58 1.08 -3.31
C ALA A 72 -3.03 1.50 -3.56
N VAL A 73 -3.25 2.47 -4.46
CA VAL A 73 -4.60 2.93 -4.85
C VAL A 73 -5.41 1.78 -5.45
N TRP A 74 -4.80 1.00 -6.35
CA TRP A 74 -5.44 -0.16 -6.97
C TRP A 74 -5.84 -1.20 -5.93
N GLY A 75 -4.97 -1.51 -4.97
CA GLY A 75 -5.27 -2.42 -3.87
C GLY A 75 -6.52 -2.01 -3.08
N VAL A 76 -6.67 -0.72 -2.78
CA VAL A 76 -7.88 -0.18 -2.12
C VAL A 76 -9.10 -0.33 -3.03
N VAL A 77 -9.03 0.22 -4.25
CA VAL A 77 -10.17 0.27 -5.18
C VAL A 77 -10.65 -1.13 -5.54
N PHE A 78 -9.74 -2.02 -5.94
CA PHE A 78 -10.07 -3.39 -6.31
C PHE A 78 -10.70 -4.16 -5.14
N THR A 79 -10.14 -4.03 -3.93
CA THR A 79 -10.70 -4.68 -2.73
C THR A 79 -12.11 -4.20 -2.45
N LEU A 80 -12.37 -2.89 -2.57
CA LEU A 80 -13.71 -2.33 -2.33
C LEU A 80 -14.70 -2.70 -3.44
N ILE A 81 -14.27 -2.89 -4.69
CA ILE A 81 -15.14 -3.37 -5.77
C ILE A 81 -15.54 -4.83 -5.52
N ILE A 82 -14.58 -5.70 -5.20
CA ILE A 82 -14.84 -7.15 -5.02
C ILE A 82 -15.51 -7.44 -3.67
N LYS A 83 -15.19 -6.67 -2.63
CA LYS A 83 -15.75 -6.80 -1.27
C LYS A 83 -16.15 -5.44 -0.68
N PRO A 84 -17.27 -4.84 -1.12
CA PRO A 84 -17.68 -3.51 -0.67
C PRO A 84 -17.85 -3.37 0.85
N HIS A 85 -18.32 -4.44 1.51
CA HIS A 85 -18.50 -4.49 2.96
C HIS A 85 -17.19 -4.27 3.76
N VAL A 86 -16.03 -4.45 3.12
CA VAL A 86 -14.73 -4.17 3.74
C VAL A 86 -14.57 -2.70 4.08
N GLY A 87 -15.18 -1.79 3.32
CA GLY A 87 -15.20 -0.36 3.67
C GLY A 87 -15.88 -0.11 5.02
N LEU A 88 -16.99 -0.80 5.30
CA LEU A 88 -17.66 -0.72 6.60
C LEU A 88 -16.83 -1.36 7.72
N ILE A 89 -16.18 -2.50 7.45
CA ILE A 89 -15.25 -3.13 8.40
C ILE A 89 -14.12 -2.16 8.75
N PHE A 90 -13.52 -1.53 7.75
CA PHE A 90 -12.45 -0.56 7.92
C PHE A 90 -12.90 0.59 8.81
N LEU A 91 -14.04 1.23 8.49
CA LEU A 91 -14.57 2.35 9.26
C LEU A 91 -14.90 1.95 10.71
N ASN A 92 -15.56 0.80 10.90
CA ASN A 92 -15.87 0.29 12.24
C ASN A 92 -14.61 0.09 13.06
N LYS A 93 -13.60 -0.59 12.51
CA LYS A 93 -12.32 -0.80 13.21
C LYS A 93 -11.55 0.49 13.44
N LEU A 94 -11.60 1.43 12.49
CA LEU A 94 -10.91 2.70 12.58
C LEU A 94 -11.49 3.57 13.70
N LEU A 95 -12.82 3.59 13.86
CA LEU A 95 -13.53 4.42 14.83
C LEU A 95 -13.70 3.75 16.20
N SER A 96 -13.51 2.44 16.30
CA SER A 96 -13.64 1.68 17.55
C SER A 96 -12.34 1.60 18.37
N PHE A 97 -11.37 2.48 18.10
CA PHE A 97 -10.08 2.52 18.80
C PHE A 97 -10.13 3.47 20.00
#